data_AF-A0A2H0TWD5-F1
#
_entry.id   AF-A0A2H0TWD5-F1
#
_cell.length_a   1.000
_cell.length_b   1.000
_cell.length_c   1.000
_cell.angle_alpha   90.00
_cell.angle_beta   90.00
_cell.angle_gamma   90.00
#
_symmetry.space_group_name_H-M   'P 1'
#
loop_
_entity.id
_entity.type
_entity.pdbx_description
1 polymer ?
#
loop_
_entity_poly.entity_id
_entity_poly.type
_entity_poly.pdbx_seq_one_letter_code
_entity_poly.pdbx_strand_id
1 'polypeptide(L)'
;HTQLLGKTKKEIAVRKAGIITGPCTVVTAEQSPAIRAILEMQAKKFTAPFQTISKKQVETIVTDLTGTTCSYQGTEFHTTAIGAHQSMNASIAIHVARSIGIEEKSIIKGIQQATQPLRMEILSESPLIILDGAHNVDKIQTTVETLQALRDAHPAYQAKKSNLYIINGFSGDKDIHRMIQSLATLRPTAIACTRNTINPFRKVASPRDIADMWKKQTSVPTDIFLHPKETIAWAQKKVTKHDILLITGSLFVSSEIQTLL
;
A
#
# COMPACT_ATOMS: atom_id res chain seq x y z
N HIS A 1 -1.68 -11.11 9.79
CA HIS A 1 -1.57 -12.57 10.03
C HIS A 1 -1.18 -12.85 11.48
N THR A 2 -1.86 -12.22 12.44
CA THR A 2 -1.52 -12.37 13.87
C THR A 2 -1.77 -13.78 14.38
N GLN A 3 -2.73 -14.49 13.78
CA GLN A 3 -3.02 -15.91 14.07
C GLN A 3 -1.90 -16.88 13.60
N LEU A 4 -1.09 -16.50 12.60
CA LEU A 4 -0.06 -17.38 12.03
C LEU A 4 1.35 -16.98 12.46
N LEU A 5 1.63 -15.68 12.53
CA LEU A 5 2.97 -15.14 12.75
C LEU A 5 3.22 -14.72 14.20
N GLY A 6 2.17 -14.60 15.02
CA GLY A 6 2.24 -14.13 16.39
C GLY A 6 1.49 -12.82 16.62
N LYS A 7 1.22 -12.52 17.89
CA LYS A 7 0.45 -11.35 18.34
C LYS A 7 1.34 -10.11 18.51
N THR A 8 2.66 -10.29 18.64
CA THR A 8 3.60 -9.19 18.86
C THR A 8 4.54 -9.00 17.68
N LYS A 9 5.05 -7.77 17.49
CA LYS A 9 6.06 -7.48 16.46
C LYS A 9 7.32 -8.35 16.62
N LYS A 10 7.70 -8.68 17.86
CA LYS A 10 8.83 -9.57 18.17
C LYS A 10 8.58 -11.01 17.69
N GLU A 11 7.42 -11.58 18.00
CA GLU A 11 7.05 -12.92 17.50
C GLU A 11 7.04 -12.98 15.98
N ILE A 12 6.45 -11.96 15.34
CA ILE A 12 6.41 -11.84 13.88
C ILE A 12 7.84 -11.77 13.31
N ALA A 13 8.73 -11.02 13.95
CA ALA A 13 10.12 -10.90 13.54
C ALA A 13 10.87 -12.23 13.63
N VAL A 14 10.69 -13.00 14.72
CA VAL A 14 11.29 -14.34 14.87
C VAL A 14 10.85 -15.26 13.73
N ARG A 15 9.54 -15.27 13.40
CA ARG A 15 9.02 -16.08 12.29
C ARG A 15 9.59 -15.63 10.94
N LYS A 16 9.67 -14.32 10.70
CA LYS A 16 10.24 -13.76 9.46
C LYS A 16 11.74 -14.03 9.34
N ALA A 17 12.49 -14.02 10.44
CA ALA A 17 13.90 -14.34 10.48
C ALA A 17 14.17 -15.78 9.98
N GLY A 18 13.16 -16.67 10.01
CA GLY A 18 13.28 -18.04 9.52
C GLY A 18 13.68 -18.18 8.04
N ILE A 19 13.55 -17.14 7.21
CA ILE A 19 14.05 -17.17 5.82
C ILE A 19 15.57 -17.00 5.75
N ILE A 20 16.19 -16.47 6.81
CA ILE A 20 17.64 -16.30 6.91
C ILE A 20 18.22 -17.70 7.10
N THR A 21 18.68 -18.25 5.98
CA THR A 21 19.29 -19.57 5.85
C THR A 21 20.60 -19.38 5.09
N GLY A 22 21.70 -19.90 5.62
CA GLY A 22 23.03 -19.68 5.04
C GLY A 22 23.28 -20.51 3.76
N PRO A 23 24.26 -20.12 2.92
CA PRO A 23 25.00 -18.86 2.93
C PRO A 23 24.23 -17.72 2.22
N CYS A 24 23.99 -16.59 2.90
CA CYS A 24 23.27 -15.43 2.34
C CYS A 24 23.76 -14.09 2.93
N THR A 25 23.40 -12.97 2.29
CA THR A 25 23.50 -11.61 2.87
C THR A 25 22.11 -11.15 3.33
N VAL A 26 22.01 -10.61 4.54
CA VAL A 26 20.77 -10.09 5.11
C VAL A 26 20.75 -8.58 5.01
N VAL A 27 19.77 -8.03 4.30
CA VAL A 27 19.53 -6.59 4.17
C VAL A 27 18.16 -6.26 4.78
N THR A 28 18.10 -5.23 5.62
CA THR A 28 16.83 -4.76 6.22
C THR A 28 16.76 -3.25 6.33
N ALA A 29 15.55 -2.70 6.23
CA ALA A 29 15.24 -1.31 6.55
C ALA A 29 14.46 -1.17 7.88
N GLU A 30 14.42 -2.22 8.71
CA GLU A 30 13.81 -2.15 10.04
C GLU A 30 14.56 -1.14 10.92
N GLN A 31 13.82 -0.26 11.59
CA GLN A 31 14.38 0.81 12.41
C GLN A 31 14.34 0.48 13.91
N SER A 32 13.48 -0.44 14.34
CA SER A 32 13.38 -0.86 15.74
C SER A 32 14.62 -1.64 16.17
N PRO A 33 15.40 -1.15 17.16
CA PRO A 33 16.57 -1.86 17.65
C PRO A 33 16.23 -3.27 18.17
N ALA A 34 15.09 -3.40 18.85
CA ALA A 34 14.62 -4.67 19.40
C ALA A 34 14.30 -5.71 18.30
N ILE A 35 13.75 -5.28 17.16
CA ILE A 35 13.46 -6.18 16.03
C ILE A 35 14.75 -6.51 15.29
N ARG A 36 15.62 -5.52 15.04
CA ARG A 36 16.92 -5.75 14.39
C ARG A 36 17.77 -6.77 15.14
N ALA A 37 17.80 -6.69 16.48
CA ALA A 37 18.55 -7.64 17.30
C ALA A 37 18.11 -9.11 17.06
N ILE A 38 16.82 -9.34 16.81
CA ILE A 38 16.29 -10.67 16.48
C ILE A 38 16.82 -11.14 15.11
N LEU A 39 16.75 -10.26 14.11
CA LEU A 39 17.22 -10.57 12.75
C LEU A 39 18.74 -10.80 12.72
N GLU A 40 19.49 -9.96 13.43
CA GLU A 40 20.96 -10.04 13.53
C GLU A 40 21.40 -11.31 14.27
N MET A 41 20.71 -11.70 15.34
CA MET A 41 20.96 -12.95 16.04
C MET A 41 20.77 -14.16 15.13
N GLN A 42 19.75 -14.13 14.26
CA GLN A 42 19.54 -15.21 13.31
C GLN A 42 20.61 -15.22 12.20
N ALA A 43 21.01 -14.06 11.69
CA ALA A 43 22.09 -13.93 10.72
C ALA A 43 23.43 -14.48 11.27
N LYS A 44 23.74 -14.19 12.55
CA LYS A 44 24.94 -14.68 13.24
C LYS A 44 25.05 -16.20 13.28
N LYS A 45 23.94 -16.94 13.35
CA LYS A 45 23.94 -18.41 13.32
C LYS A 45 24.51 -19.01 12.03
N PHE A 46 24.45 -18.25 10.94
CA PHE A 46 24.93 -18.64 9.62
C PHE A 46 26.14 -17.84 9.16
N THR A 47 26.73 -17.03 10.04
CA THR A 47 27.81 -16.10 9.70
C THR A 47 27.44 -15.20 8.51
N ALA A 48 26.14 -14.88 8.38
CA ALA A 48 25.61 -14.09 7.28
C ALA A 48 25.92 -12.60 7.51
N PRO A 49 26.49 -11.88 6.52
CA PRO A 49 26.62 -10.43 6.60
C PRO A 49 25.26 -9.78 6.85
N PHE A 50 25.20 -8.86 7.81
CA PHE A 50 23.98 -8.17 8.21
C PHE A 50 24.10 -6.67 7.96
N GLN A 51 23.22 -6.14 7.12
CA GLN A 51 23.25 -4.75 6.65
C GLN A 51 21.90 -4.10 6.93
N THR A 52 21.95 -2.87 7.48
CA THR A 52 20.76 -2.08 7.77
C THR A 52 20.78 -0.80 6.96
N ILE A 53 19.70 -0.54 6.24
CA ILE A 53 19.45 0.73 5.56
C ILE A 53 18.76 1.69 6.53
N SER A 54 19.43 2.79 6.83
CA SER A 54 18.88 3.86 7.66
C SER A 54 17.97 4.77 6.84
N LYS A 55 16.89 5.29 7.45
CA LYS A 55 16.08 6.35 6.84
C LYS A 55 16.89 7.58 6.44
N LYS A 56 18.00 7.87 7.12
CA LYS A 56 18.87 9.01 6.80
C LYS A 56 19.64 8.86 5.49
N GLN A 57 19.73 7.64 4.96
CA GLN A 57 20.41 7.36 3.69
C GLN A 57 19.48 7.47 2.49
N VAL A 58 18.17 7.62 2.73
CA VAL A 58 17.13 7.63 1.71
C VAL A 58 16.42 8.97 1.78
N GLU A 59 16.41 9.67 0.66
CA GLU A 59 15.71 10.93 0.50
C GLU A 59 14.56 10.76 -0.49
N THR A 60 13.38 11.27 -0.14
CA THR A 60 12.27 11.40 -1.09
C THR A 60 12.27 12.82 -1.59
N ILE A 61 12.51 13.00 -2.88
CA ILE A 61 12.65 14.32 -3.51
C ILE A 61 11.28 14.81 -3.95
N VAL A 62 10.56 14.00 -4.73
CA VAL A 62 9.22 14.33 -5.21
C VAL A 62 8.34 13.09 -5.29
N THR A 63 7.03 13.27 -5.07
CA THR A 63 6.00 12.27 -5.34
C THR A 63 4.90 12.94 -6.14
N ASP A 64 4.55 12.36 -7.28
CA ASP A 64 3.47 12.83 -8.15
C ASP A 64 2.72 11.62 -8.76
N LEU A 65 1.87 11.89 -9.75
CA LEU A 65 1.09 10.84 -10.43
C LEU A 65 1.95 9.87 -11.26
N THR A 66 3.18 10.25 -11.63
CA THR A 66 4.08 9.40 -12.42
C THR A 66 4.91 8.46 -11.57
N GLY A 67 5.05 8.74 -10.27
CA GLY A 67 5.83 7.93 -9.36
C GLY A 67 6.47 8.73 -8.23
N THR A 68 7.64 8.27 -7.80
CA THR A 68 8.43 8.88 -6.72
C THR A 68 9.89 8.97 -7.12
N THR A 69 10.44 10.19 -7.15
CA THR A 69 11.86 10.44 -7.35
C THR A 69 12.56 10.53 -6.00
N CYS A 70 13.67 9.81 -5.88
CA CYS A 70 14.38 9.58 -4.62
C CYS A 70 15.89 9.67 -4.82
N SER A 71 16.63 9.75 -3.71
CA SER A 71 18.07 9.53 -3.69
C SER A 71 18.44 8.48 -2.65
N TYR A 72 19.37 7.59 -3.01
CA TYR A 72 19.96 6.61 -2.10
C TYR A 72 21.48 6.59 -2.24
N GLN A 73 22.19 6.96 -1.15
CA GLN A 73 23.65 7.06 -1.12
C GLN A 73 24.22 7.95 -2.25
N GLY A 74 23.54 9.05 -2.56
CA GLY A 74 23.96 9.99 -3.60
C GLY A 74 23.58 9.58 -5.03
N THR A 75 22.89 8.45 -5.20
CA THR A 75 22.33 8.05 -6.49
C THR A 75 20.86 8.40 -6.56
N GLU A 76 20.50 9.28 -7.49
CA GLU A 76 19.11 9.60 -7.80
C GLU A 76 18.49 8.54 -8.68
N PHE A 77 17.22 8.23 -8.42
CA PHE A 77 16.43 7.29 -9.20
C PHE A 77 14.95 7.63 -9.13
N HIS A 78 14.20 7.13 -10.10
CA HIS A 78 12.76 7.27 -10.16
C HIS A 78 12.10 5.88 -10.15
N THR A 79 11.11 5.69 -9.30
CA THR A 79 10.24 4.50 -9.28
C THR A 79 8.83 4.90 -9.69
N THR A 80 8.17 4.10 -10.52
CA THR A 80 6.78 4.35 -10.92
C THR A 80 5.78 4.10 -9.78
N ALA A 81 6.22 3.48 -8.68
CA ALA A 81 5.38 3.26 -7.52
C ALA A 81 5.20 4.57 -6.73
N ILE A 82 3.95 4.91 -6.43
CA ILE A 82 3.61 6.20 -5.81
C ILE A 82 3.65 6.11 -4.28
N GLY A 83 4.37 7.05 -3.66
CA GLY A 83 4.40 7.30 -2.22
C GLY A 83 5.80 7.22 -1.61
N ALA A 84 6.09 8.09 -0.65
CA ALA A 84 7.42 8.22 -0.02
C ALA A 84 7.95 6.93 0.64
N HIS A 85 7.08 5.99 1.00
CA HIS A 85 7.47 4.68 1.51
C HIS A 85 8.14 3.81 0.43
N GLN A 86 7.85 4.04 -0.85
CA GLN A 86 8.44 3.32 -1.97
C GLN A 86 9.92 3.65 -2.15
N SER A 87 10.35 4.85 -1.74
CA SER A 87 11.76 5.24 -1.67
C SER A 87 12.57 4.21 -0.87
N MET A 88 12.05 3.77 0.28
CA MET A 88 12.71 2.77 1.11
C MET A 88 12.73 1.37 0.46
N ASN A 89 11.62 0.97 -0.17
CA ASN A 89 11.54 -0.33 -0.86
C ASN A 89 12.54 -0.38 -2.03
N ALA A 90 12.60 0.68 -2.83
CA ALA A 90 13.53 0.81 -3.94
C ALA A 90 14.98 0.83 -3.46
N SER A 91 15.29 1.56 -2.37
CA SER A 91 16.64 1.55 -1.78
C SER A 91 17.08 0.17 -1.30
N ILE A 92 16.18 -0.65 -0.74
CA ILE A 92 16.49 -2.05 -0.41
C ILE A 92 16.82 -2.84 -1.68
N ALA A 93 16.03 -2.70 -2.74
CA ALA A 93 16.25 -3.41 -4.00
C ALA A 93 17.58 -2.98 -4.65
N ILE A 94 17.88 -1.69 -4.69
CA ILE A 94 19.15 -1.13 -5.18
C ILE A 94 20.32 -1.69 -4.38
N HIS A 95 20.23 -1.66 -3.04
CA HIS A 95 21.30 -2.16 -2.17
C HIS A 95 21.57 -3.65 -2.39
N VAL A 96 20.51 -4.46 -2.50
CA VAL A 96 20.62 -5.90 -2.79
C VAL A 96 21.24 -6.12 -4.17
N ALA A 97 20.79 -5.41 -5.20
CA ALA A 97 21.30 -5.51 -6.57
C ALA A 97 22.80 -5.14 -6.66
N ARG A 98 23.21 -4.07 -5.96
CA ARG A 98 24.63 -3.68 -5.82
C ARG A 98 25.43 -4.79 -5.13
N SER A 99 24.90 -5.39 -4.07
CA SER A 99 25.61 -6.43 -3.31
C SER A 99 25.90 -7.71 -4.12
N ILE A 100 25.12 -7.96 -5.18
CA ILE A 100 25.30 -9.11 -6.09
C ILE A 100 25.98 -8.71 -7.41
N GLY A 101 26.50 -7.48 -7.52
CA GLY A 101 27.33 -7.04 -8.63
C GLY A 101 26.56 -6.63 -9.90
N ILE A 102 25.28 -6.26 -9.81
CA ILE A 102 24.55 -5.71 -10.96
C ILE A 102 25.09 -4.30 -11.28
N GLU A 103 25.34 -4.03 -12.55
CA GLU A 103 25.79 -2.71 -13.01
C GLU A 103 24.76 -1.62 -12.70
N GLU A 104 25.24 -0.48 -12.18
CA GLU A 104 24.39 0.63 -11.73
C GLU A 104 23.35 1.07 -12.76
N LYS A 105 23.75 1.19 -14.05
CA LYS A 105 22.82 1.57 -15.12
C LYS A 105 21.64 0.60 -15.27
N SER A 106 21.88 -0.69 -15.05
CA SER A 106 20.88 -1.75 -15.12
C SER A 106 19.96 -1.72 -13.90
N ILE A 107 20.50 -1.40 -12.73
CA ILE A 107 19.72 -1.19 -11.51
C ILE A 107 18.74 -0.03 -11.71
N ILE A 108 19.24 1.14 -12.09
CA ILE A 108 18.39 2.34 -12.25
C ILE A 108 17.32 2.11 -13.31
N LYS A 109 17.69 1.54 -14.47
CA LYS A 109 16.72 1.16 -15.50
C LYS A 109 15.68 0.17 -14.98
N GLY A 110 16.10 -0.83 -14.21
CA GLY A 110 15.20 -1.82 -13.63
C GLY A 110 14.21 -1.20 -12.64
N ILE A 111 14.66 -0.29 -11.77
CA ILE A 111 13.79 0.44 -10.84
C ILE A 111 12.79 1.33 -11.59
N GLN A 112 13.23 2.03 -12.64
CA GLN A 112 12.37 2.89 -13.45
C GLN A 112 11.29 2.09 -14.21
N GLN A 113 11.56 0.83 -14.55
CA GLN A 113 10.63 -0.04 -15.27
C GLN A 113 9.76 -0.91 -14.35
N ALA A 114 10.04 -0.92 -13.04
CA ALA A 114 9.39 -1.82 -12.09
C ALA A 114 7.95 -1.38 -11.78
N THR A 115 6.98 -2.05 -12.37
CA THR A 115 5.56 -1.86 -12.04
C THR A 115 5.15 -2.70 -10.84
N GLN A 116 4.37 -2.12 -9.92
CA GLN A 116 3.73 -2.85 -8.82
C GLN A 116 2.21 -2.68 -8.91
N PRO A 117 1.50 -3.63 -9.54
CA PRO A 117 0.04 -3.57 -9.60
C PRO A 117 -0.59 -3.44 -8.22
N LEU A 118 -1.67 -2.67 -8.14
CA LEU A 118 -2.48 -2.47 -6.94
C LEU A 118 -1.69 -1.84 -5.78
N ARG A 119 -0.74 -0.95 -6.07
CA ARG A 119 0.03 -0.17 -5.07
C ARG A 119 -0.02 1.32 -5.42
N MET A 120 -1.09 1.99 -4.99
CA MET A 120 -1.44 3.34 -5.44
C MET A 120 -1.38 3.46 -6.98
N GLU A 121 -1.84 2.42 -7.68
CA GLU A 121 -1.79 2.35 -9.14
C GLU A 121 -2.86 3.27 -9.74
N ILE A 122 -2.46 4.17 -10.64
CA ILE A 122 -3.37 5.08 -11.33
C ILE A 122 -3.85 4.41 -12.62
N LEU A 123 -5.17 4.23 -12.74
CA LEU A 123 -5.80 3.71 -13.96
C LEU A 123 -6.28 4.80 -14.91
N SER A 124 -6.59 5.97 -14.37
CA SER A 124 -7.09 7.12 -15.11
C SER A 124 -6.77 8.39 -14.32
N GLU A 125 -6.47 9.48 -15.02
CA GLU A 125 -6.27 10.80 -14.43
C GLU A 125 -7.53 11.68 -14.48
N SER A 126 -8.53 11.37 -15.31
CA SER A 126 -9.77 12.16 -15.36
C SER A 126 -11.01 11.30 -15.62
N PRO A 127 -11.74 10.87 -14.56
CA PRO A 127 -11.45 11.06 -13.14
C PRO A 127 -10.15 10.40 -12.68
N LEU A 128 -9.61 10.84 -11.54
CA LEU A 128 -8.47 10.17 -10.92
C LEU A 128 -8.92 8.85 -10.29
N ILE A 129 -8.61 7.73 -10.94
CA ILE A 129 -8.96 6.38 -10.45
C ILE A 129 -7.69 5.71 -9.91
N ILE A 130 -7.71 5.36 -8.63
CA ILE A 130 -6.58 4.76 -7.92
C ILE A 130 -6.96 3.37 -7.39
N LEU A 131 -6.16 2.37 -7.72
CA LEU A 131 -6.22 1.03 -7.13
C LEU A 131 -5.14 0.84 -6.07
N ASP A 132 -5.53 0.40 -4.87
CA ASP A 132 -4.58 0.08 -3.83
C ASP A 132 -4.99 -1.14 -2.99
N GLY A 133 -4.18 -2.19 -2.99
CA GLY A 133 -4.41 -3.45 -2.29
C GLY A 133 -4.10 -3.43 -0.80
N ALA A 134 -4.05 -2.27 -0.13
CA ALA A 134 -3.89 -2.19 1.32
C ALA A 134 -4.99 -3.00 2.04
N HIS A 135 -4.57 -3.82 3.01
CA HIS A 135 -5.42 -4.79 3.70
C HIS A 135 -5.03 -4.98 5.17
N ASN A 136 -4.28 -4.02 5.71
CA ASN A 136 -3.97 -3.92 7.13
C ASN A 136 -3.84 -2.44 7.50
N VAL A 137 -3.86 -2.14 8.80
CA VAL A 137 -3.86 -0.77 9.32
C VAL A 137 -2.65 0.03 8.82
N ASP A 138 -1.45 -0.52 8.94
CA ASP A 138 -0.22 0.16 8.51
C ASP A 138 -0.25 0.52 7.01
N LYS A 139 -0.71 -0.39 6.16
CA LYS A 139 -0.82 -0.16 4.71
C LYS A 139 -1.89 0.87 4.39
N ILE A 140 -3.06 0.79 5.03
CA ILE A 140 -4.14 1.76 4.81
C ILE A 140 -3.69 3.15 5.26
N GLN A 141 -2.94 3.25 6.35
CA GLN A 141 -2.36 4.51 6.80
C GLN A 141 -1.41 5.07 5.74
N THR A 142 -0.58 4.23 5.13
CA THR A 142 0.27 4.63 4.00
C THR A 142 -0.55 5.08 2.77
N THR A 143 -1.65 4.40 2.43
CA THR A 143 -2.58 4.80 1.36
C THR A 143 -3.16 6.20 1.64
N VAL A 144 -3.61 6.44 2.88
CA VAL A 144 -4.17 7.73 3.34
C VAL A 144 -3.14 8.84 3.23
N GLU A 145 -1.94 8.63 3.77
CA GLU A 145 -0.83 9.61 3.74
C GLU A 145 -0.43 9.94 2.30
N THR A 146 -0.33 8.92 1.44
CA THR A 146 0.06 9.11 0.03
C THR A 146 -1.02 9.87 -0.73
N LEU A 147 -2.29 9.51 -0.55
CA LEU A 147 -3.39 10.23 -1.21
C LEU A 147 -3.50 11.68 -0.71
N GLN A 148 -3.31 11.93 0.58
CA GLN A 148 -3.32 13.29 1.12
C GLN A 148 -2.19 14.13 0.52
N ALA A 149 -0.97 13.60 0.47
CA ALA A 149 0.18 14.27 -0.14
C ALA A 149 -0.07 14.60 -1.62
N LEU A 150 -0.66 13.67 -2.39
CA LEU A 150 -1.04 13.93 -3.79
C LEU A 150 -2.07 15.06 -3.89
N ARG A 151 -3.12 15.06 -3.06
CA ARG A 151 -4.15 16.11 -3.08
C ARG A 151 -3.59 17.48 -2.72
N ASP A 152 -2.62 17.52 -1.82
CA ASP A 152 -1.97 18.77 -1.40
C ASP A 152 -1.05 19.30 -2.51
N ALA A 153 -0.30 18.42 -3.17
CA ALA A 153 0.63 18.76 -4.25
C ALA A 153 -0.06 19.09 -5.59
N HIS A 154 -1.25 18.54 -5.86
CA HIS A 154 -1.94 18.70 -7.15
C HIS A 154 -3.19 19.59 -7.03
N PRO A 155 -3.17 20.84 -7.55
CA PRO A 155 -4.27 21.78 -7.40
C PRO A 155 -5.64 21.30 -7.89
N ALA A 156 -5.68 20.39 -8.86
CA ALA A 156 -6.93 19.82 -9.39
C ALA A 156 -7.64 18.89 -8.39
N TYR A 157 -6.88 18.23 -7.50
CA TYR A 157 -7.37 17.20 -6.57
C TYR A 157 -7.46 17.68 -5.11
N GLN A 158 -7.24 18.98 -4.89
CA GLN A 158 -7.45 19.58 -3.59
C GLN A 158 -8.89 19.36 -3.11
N ALA A 159 -9.07 19.20 -1.79
CA ALA A 159 -10.36 18.85 -1.19
C ALA A 159 -11.50 19.85 -1.46
N LYS A 160 -11.16 21.10 -1.81
CA LYS A 160 -12.15 22.13 -2.18
C LYS A 160 -12.62 22.04 -3.64
N LYS A 161 -11.94 21.25 -4.47
CA LYS A 161 -12.14 21.21 -5.93
C LYS A 161 -12.51 19.82 -6.47
N SER A 162 -12.39 18.79 -5.64
CA SER A 162 -12.68 17.41 -6.02
C SER A 162 -13.39 16.68 -4.88
N ASN A 163 -14.33 15.81 -5.24
CA ASN A 163 -14.94 14.86 -4.32
C ASN A 163 -14.09 13.58 -4.26
N LEU A 164 -14.13 12.91 -3.12
CA LEU A 164 -13.48 11.61 -2.93
C LEU A 164 -14.54 10.52 -2.77
N TYR A 165 -14.52 9.54 -3.67
CA TYR A 165 -15.33 8.35 -3.60
C TYR A 165 -14.46 7.16 -3.22
N ILE A 166 -14.95 6.30 -2.33
CA ILE A 166 -14.21 5.11 -1.90
C ILE A 166 -15.03 3.87 -2.21
N ILE A 167 -14.47 2.94 -2.99
CA ILE A 167 -14.93 1.55 -3.05
C ILE A 167 -14.02 0.74 -2.13
N ASN A 168 -14.61 0.02 -1.18
CA ASN A 168 -13.84 -0.82 -0.27
C ASN A 168 -14.44 -2.19 -0.03
N GLY A 169 -13.56 -3.15 0.20
CA GLY A 169 -13.92 -4.46 0.72
C GLY A 169 -12.72 -5.09 1.40
N PHE A 170 -12.96 -5.80 2.50
CA PHE A 170 -11.90 -6.30 3.38
C PHE A 170 -11.97 -7.81 3.57
N SER A 171 -10.84 -8.43 3.89
CA SER A 171 -10.84 -9.81 4.39
C SER A 171 -11.42 -9.85 5.81
N GLY A 172 -12.16 -10.91 6.13
CA GLY A 172 -12.90 -11.04 7.41
C GLY A 172 -12.02 -11.23 8.65
N ASP A 173 -10.70 -11.41 8.49
CA ASP A 173 -9.73 -11.66 9.57
C ASP A 173 -8.89 -10.42 9.95
N LYS A 174 -9.28 -9.22 9.48
CA LYS A 174 -8.51 -7.97 9.66
C LYS A 174 -9.13 -7.04 10.71
N ASP A 175 -8.34 -6.08 11.17
CA ASP A 175 -8.79 -4.97 12.00
C ASP A 175 -9.47 -3.90 11.13
N ILE A 176 -10.68 -4.23 10.66
CA ILE A 176 -11.45 -3.42 9.70
C ILE A 176 -11.83 -2.07 10.32
N HIS A 177 -12.18 -2.07 11.60
CA HIS A 177 -12.54 -0.86 12.33
C HIS A 177 -11.44 0.19 12.25
N ARG A 178 -10.19 -0.16 12.59
CA ARG A 178 -9.07 0.79 12.52
C ARG A 178 -8.73 1.22 11.10
N MET A 179 -8.85 0.31 10.12
CA MET A 179 -8.66 0.68 8.71
C MET A 179 -9.70 1.71 8.24
N ILE A 180 -10.98 1.52 8.59
CA ILE A 180 -12.04 2.47 8.28
C ILE A 180 -11.81 3.80 9.01
N GLN A 181 -11.37 3.79 10.27
CA GLN A 181 -11.00 5.01 10.99
C GLN A 181 -9.92 5.81 10.25
N SER A 182 -8.85 5.16 9.78
CA SER A 182 -7.83 5.82 8.96
C SER A 182 -8.40 6.36 7.66
N LEU A 183 -9.17 5.58 6.90
CA LEU A 183 -9.77 6.03 5.64
C LEU A 183 -10.75 7.20 5.83
N ALA A 184 -11.49 7.23 6.94
CA ALA A 184 -12.45 8.30 7.23
C ALA A 184 -11.78 9.67 7.38
N THR A 185 -10.49 9.72 7.74
CA THR A 185 -9.73 10.98 7.82
C THR A 185 -9.62 11.70 6.48
N LEU A 186 -9.75 10.97 5.36
CA LEU A 186 -9.74 11.54 4.01
C LEU A 186 -11.02 12.31 3.66
N ARG A 187 -12.06 12.21 4.50
CA ARG A 187 -13.38 12.85 4.33
C ARG A 187 -14.03 12.48 2.99
N PRO A 188 -14.34 11.20 2.75
CA PRO A 188 -14.99 10.78 1.51
C PRO A 188 -16.38 11.41 1.37
N THR A 189 -16.78 11.70 0.14
CA THR A 189 -18.10 12.22 -0.26
C THR A 189 -19.15 11.11 -0.31
N ALA A 190 -18.77 9.90 -0.74
CA ALA A 190 -19.62 8.71 -0.67
C ALA A 190 -18.77 7.43 -0.69
N ILE A 191 -19.34 6.35 -0.17
CA ILE A 191 -18.66 5.06 0.01
C ILE A 191 -19.51 3.94 -0.61
N ALA A 192 -18.86 3.00 -1.29
CA ALA A 192 -19.45 1.73 -1.71
C ALA A 192 -18.71 0.58 -1.01
N CYS A 193 -19.46 -0.20 -0.24
CA CYS A 193 -18.95 -1.37 0.46
C CYS A 193 -19.26 -2.63 -0.35
N THR A 194 -18.23 -3.43 -0.62
CA THR A 194 -18.35 -4.69 -1.37
C THR A 194 -17.45 -5.78 -0.81
N ARG A 195 -17.40 -6.93 -1.48
CA ARG A 195 -16.61 -8.10 -1.11
C ARG A 195 -16.01 -8.75 -2.35
N ASN A 196 -14.90 -9.45 -2.16
CA ASN A 196 -14.34 -10.34 -3.18
C ASN A 196 -15.33 -11.48 -3.49
N THR A 197 -15.51 -11.80 -4.77
CA THR A 197 -16.34 -12.93 -5.22
C THR A 197 -15.56 -14.00 -5.98
N ILE A 198 -14.33 -13.72 -6.39
CA ILE A 198 -13.50 -14.62 -7.20
C ILE A 198 -12.77 -15.72 -6.41
N ASN A 199 -12.58 -15.54 -5.10
CA ASN A 199 -11.93 -16.56 -4.26
C ASN A 199 -12.83 -17.02 -3.09
N PRO A 200 -13.53 -18.16 -3.22
CA PRO A 200 -14.46 -18.64 -2.20
C PRO A 200 -13.77 -19.16 -0.93
N PHE A 201 -12.48 -19.49 -0.99
CA PHE A 201 -11.71 -19.98 0.16
C PHE A 201 -11.21 -18.85 1.07
N ARG A 202 -11.37 -17.60 0.66
CA ARG A 202 -10.96 -16.44 1.45
C ARG A 202 -12.13 -15.93 2.29
N LYS A 203 -11.88 -15.78 3.59
CA LYS A 203 -12.80 -15.07 4.48
C LYS A 203 -12.97 -13.64 3.99
N VAL A 204 -14.19 -13.27 3.67
CA VAL A 204 -14.58 -11.89 3.34
C VAL A 204 -15.38 -11.30 4.48
N ALA A 205 -15.21 -10.02 4.73
CA ALA A 205 -16.10 -9.29 5.63
C ALA A 205 -17.45 -9.06 4.93
N SER A 206 -18.52 -9.06 5.73
CA SER A 206 -19.86 -8.70 5.24
C SER A 206 -19.87 -7.23 4.79
N PRO A 207 -20.28 -6.91 3.56
CA PRO A 207 -20.44 -5.53 3.11
C PRO A 207 -21.35 -4.69 4.02
N ARG A 208 -22.34 -5.33 4.68
CA ARG A 208 -23.20 -4.69 5.68
C ARG A 208 -22.43 -4.29 6.92
N ASP A 209 -21.59 -5.17 7.45
CA ASP A 209 -20.80 -4.89 8.65
C ASP A 209 -19.79 -3.77 8.38
N ILE A 210 -19.18 -3.77 7.18
CA ILE A 210 -18.29 -2.69 6.72
C ILE A 210 -19.07 -1.36 6.70
N ALA A 211 -20.26 -1.34 6.10
CA ALA A 211 -21.09 -0.13 6.04
C ALA A 211 -21.53 0.36 7.43
N ASP A 212 -21.87 -0.54 8.36
CA ASP A 212 -22.23 -0.16 9.73
C ASP A 212 -21.03 0.38 10.52
N MET A 213 -19.81 -0.06 10.21
CA MET A 213 -18.59 0.57 10.73
C MET A 213 -18.38 1.97 10.15
N TRP A 214 -18.63 2.18 8.86
CA TRP A 214 -18.55 3.50 8.23
C TRP A 214 -19.55 4.50 8.81
N LYS A 215 -20.80 4.09 9.04
CA LYS A 215 -21.84 4.94 9.67
C LYS A 215 -21.45 5.43 11.07
N LYS A 216 -20.57 4.73 11.77
CA LYS A 216 -20.04 5.16 13.07
C LYS A 216 -18.93 6.21 12.94
N GLN A 217 -18.30 6.34 11.77
CA GLN A 217 -17.21 7.29 11.51
C GLN A 217 -17.65 8.53 10.74
N THR A 218 -18.73 8.44 9.95
CA THR A 218 -19.20 9.51 9.06
C THR A 218 -20.68 9.38 8.74
N SER A 219 -21.32 10.48 8.32
CA SER A 219 -22.71 10.55 7.90
C SER A 219 -22.90 10.50 6.38
N VAL A 220 -21.83 10.32 5.59
CA VAL A 220 -21.94 10.33 4.13
C VAL A 220 -22.66 9.09 3.58
N PRO A 221 -23.27 9.18 2.38
CA PRO A 221 -23.91 8.04 1.74
C PRO A 221 -22.97 6.83 1.66
N THR A 222 -23.43 5.69 2.18
CA THR A 222 -22.67 4.44 2.24
C THR A 222 -23.53 3.31 1.69
N ASP A 223 -23.16 2.80 0.51
CA ASP A 223 -23.96 1.88 -0.29
C ASP A 223 -23.49 0.42 -0.20
N ILE A 224 -24.50 -0.45 -0.22
CA ILE A 224 -24.59 -1.91 -0.18
C ILE A 224 -24.31 -2.71 -1.47
N PHE A 225 -23.14 -3.31 -1.74
CA PHE A 225 -22.98 -4.18 -2.93
C PHE A 225 -22.47 -5.59 -2.62
N LEU A 226 -23.09 -6.61 -3.20
CA LEU A 226 -22.65 -8.01 -3.05
C LEU A 226 -21.66 -8.42 -4.14
N HIS A 227 -21.71 -7.76 -5.30
CA HIS A 227 -20.78 -7.99 -6.41
C HIS A 227 -19.98 -6.71 -6.74
N PRO A 228 -18.64 -6.78 -6.83
CA PRO A 228 -17.79 -5.65 -7.18
C PRO A 228 -18.17 -4.96 -8.50
N LYS A 229 -18.69 -5.70 -9.48
CA LYS A 229 -19.20 -5.13 -10.74
C LYS A 229 -20.25 -4.03 -10.53
N GLU A 230 -21.10 -4.16 -9.53
CA GLU A 230 -22.15 -3.17 -9.24
C GLU A 230 -21.55 -1.86 -8.71
N THR A 231 -20.39 -1.92 -8.04
CA THR A 231 -19.67 -0.73 -7.55
C THR A 231 -19.12 0.14 -8.68
N ILE A 232 -18.84 -0.46 -9.84
CA ILE A 232 -18.40 0.27 -11.04
C ILE A 232 -19.55 1.09 -11.60
N ALA A 233 -20.74 0.48 -11.75
CA ALA A 233 -21.93 1.20 -12.17
C ALA A 233 -22.32 2.31 -11.17
N TRP A 234 -22.09 2.08 -9.87
CA TRP A 234 -22.25 3.10 -8.85
C TRP A 234 -21.27 4.27 -9.03
N ALA A 235 -19.99 3.98 -9.30
CA ALA A 235 -18.97 4.99 -9.53
C ALA A 235 -19.25 5.80 -10.80
N GLN A 236 -19.60 5.15 -11.92
CA GLN A 236 -19.93 5.80 -13.19
C GLN A 236 -21.09 6.80 -13.07
N LYS A 237 -22.04 6.57 -12.15
CA LYS A 237 -23.18 7.47 -11.92
C LYS A 237 -22.85 8.68 -11.04
N LYS A 238 -21.75 8.64 -10.27
CA LYS A 238 -21.45 9.63 -9.22
C LYS A 238 -20.16 10.41 -9.46
N VAL A 239 -19.14 9.74 -9.98
CA VAL A 239 -17.79 10.28 -10.15
C VAL A 239 -17.75 11.08 -11.45
N THR A 240 -17.35 12.35 -11.36
CA THR A 240 -17.12 13.23 -12.52
C THR A 240 -15.64 13.32 -12.85
N LYS A 241 -15.29 13.88 -14.01
CA LYS A 241 -13.90 14.05 -14.48
C LYS A 241 -12.96 14.82 -13.54
N HIS A 242 -13.52 15.53 -12.54
CA HIS A 242 -12.80 16.31 -11.54
C HIS A 242 -12.62 15.60 -10.19
N ASP A 243 -13.23 14.42 -10.04
CA ASP A 243 -13.27 13.70 -8.77
C ASP A 243 -12.21 12.61 -8.70
N ILE A 244 -12.06 12.07 -7.48
CA ILE A 244 -11.14 10.97 -7.16
C ILE A 244 -11.95 9.74 -6.78
N LEU A 245 -11.60 8.59 -7.34
CA LEU A 245 -12.11 7.28 -6.96
C LEU A 245 -10.96 6.42 -6.42
N LEU A 246 -11.01 6.10 -5.13
CA LEU A 246 -10.08 5.17 -4.48
C LEU A 246 -10.73 3.79 -4.31
N ILE A 247 -10.10 2.75 -4.84
CA ILE A 247 -10.52 1.36 -4.70
C ILE A 247 -9.52 0.61 -3.83
N THR A 248 -9.89 0.28 -2.59
CA THR A 248 -8.95 -0.26 -1.60
C THR A 248 -9.55 -1.28 -0.61
N GLY A 249 -8.76 -1.71 0.37
CA GLY A 249 -9.16 -2.61 1.46
C GLY A 249 -8.81 -4.08 1.23
N SER A 250 -8.57 -4.49 -0.01
CA SER A 250 -8.20 -5.86 -0.35
C SER A 250 -7.58 -5.93 -1.73
N LEU A 251 -6.46 -6.65 -1.85
CA LEU A 251 -5.88 -7.02 -3.15
C LEU A 251 -6.90 -7.73 -4.05
N PHE A 252 -7.76 -8.59 -3.49
CA PHE A 252 -8.75 -9.33 -4.28
C PHE A 252 -9.86 -8.41 -4.82
N VAL A 253 -10.33 -7.45 -4.02
CA VAL A 253 -11.37 -6.51 -4.47
C VAL A 253 -10.80 -5.56 -5.52
N SER A 254 -9.61 -4.99 -5.27
CA SER A 254 -8.96 -4.11 -6.24
C SER A 254 -8.63 -4.85 -7.54
N SER A 255 -8.16 -6.11 -7.47
CA SER A 255 -7.89 -6.94 -8.65
C SER A 255 -9.17 -7.29 -9.42
N GLU A 256 -10.24 -7.70 -8.74
CA GLU A 256 -11.51 -8.03 -9.40
C GLU A 256 -12.09 -6.80 -10.11
N ILE A 257 -12.04 -5.62 -9.47
CA ILE A 257 -12.48 -4.38 -10.10
C ILE A 257 -11.57 -3.98 -11.26
N GLN A 258 -10.25 -4.16 -11.15
CA GLN A 258 -9.31 -3.89 -12.25
C GLN A 258 -9.68 -4.64 -13.53
N THR A 259 -10.11 -5.90 -13.42
CA THR A 259 -10.50 -6.71 -14.59
C THR A 259 -11.82 -6.29 -15.24
N LEU A 260 -12.58 -5.41 -14.59
CA LEU A 260 -13.90 -4.97 -15.00
C LEU A 260 -13.95 -3.51 -15.47
N LEU A 261 -12.85 -2.77 -15.30
CA LEU A 261 -12.65 -1.40 -15.80
C LEU A 261 -12.02 -1.44 -17.19
#